data_AF-A0A7F5RHU7-F1
#
_entry.id   AF-A0A7F5RHU7-F1
#
_cell.length_a   1.000
_cell.length_b   1.000
_cell.length_c   1.000
_cell.angle_alpha   90.00
_cell.angle_beta   90.00
_cell.angle_gamma   90.00
#
_symmetry.space_group_name_H-M   'P 1'
#
loop_
_entity.id
_entity.type
_entity.pdbx_description
1 polymer ?
#
loop_
_entity_poly.entity_id
_entity_poly.type
_entity_poly.pdbx_seq_one_letter_code
_entity_poly.pdbx_strand_id
1 'polypeptide(L)'
;MTDVECHPYLNQKKLADFCKSKGIAITAYSPLGSSDRPWAKPGEPKLLDDPNLKAIADKRKKTPAQIILRYLTQRGFVAIPKSVHKNRIQENINIFDFQLSPEEMKYVDSFNRNGRLLRFESGSKHPYYPFHDEY
;
A
#
# COMPACT_ATOMS: atom_id res chain seq x y z
N MET A 1 -12.54 8.76 -9.68
CA MET A 1 -11.70 8.16 -8.62
C MET A 1 -11.92 6.65 -8.67
N THR A 2 -10.90 5.84 -8.38
CA THR A 2 -11.00 4.37 -8.28
C THR A 2 -10.25 3.88 -7.05
N ASP A 3 -10.76 2.85 -6.40
CA ASP A 3 -10.27 2.36 -5.12
C ASP A 3 -9.73 0.93 -5.30
N VAL A 4 -8.42 0.75 -5.08
CA VAL A 4 -7.73 -0.53 -5.31
C VAL A 4 -6.73 -0.84 -4.20
N GLU A 5 -6.43 -2.13 -4.01
CA GLU A 5 -5.37 -2.55 -3.10
C GLU A 5 -4.05 -1.94 -3.59
N CYS A 6 -3.41 -1.12 -2.76
CA CYS A 6 -2.13 -0.54 -3.13
C CYS A 6 -1.24 -0.31 -1.92
N HIS A 7 -0.03 -0.84 -2.01
CA HIS A 7 1.02 -0.78 -0.99
C HIS A 7 2.36 -1.21 -1.62
N PRO A 8 3.52 -1.12 -0.94
CA PRO A 8 4.81 -1.43 -1.57
C PRO A 8 4.90 -2.81 -2.25
N TYR A 9 4.22 -3.84 -1.75
CA TYR A 9 4.21 -5.17 -2.39
C TYR A 9 3.30 -5.30 -3.64
N LEU A 10 2.42 -4.33 -3.86
CA LEU A 10 1.49 -4.23 -5.00
C LEU A 10 1.34 -2.74 -5.34
N ASN A 11 2.31 -2.19 -6.07
CA ASN A 11 2.43 -0.75 -6.27
C ASN A 11 1.43 -0.17 -7.28
N GLN A 12 0.71 -1.02 -8.02
CA GLN A 12 -0.28 -0.65 -9.04
C GLN A 12 0.26 0.23 -10.17
N LYS A 13 1.53 0.10 -10.55
CA LYS A 13 2.17 1.03 -11.52
C LYS A 13 1.40 1.17 -12.84
N LYS A 14 1.05 0.05 -13.49
CA LYS A 14 0.34 0.07 -14.79
C LYS A 14 -1.06 0.68 -14.69
N LEU A 15 -1.85 0.25 -13.70
CA LEU A 15 -3.17 0.81 -13.44
C LEU A 15 -3.08 2.30 -13.08
N ALA A 16 -2.08 2.71 -12.31
CA ALA A 16 -1.85 4.10 -11.95
C ALA A 16 -1.51 4.97 -13.16
N ASP A 17 -0.67 4.49 -14.08
CA ASP A 17 -0.35 5.21 -15.31
C ASP A 17 -1.60 5.38 -16.19
N PHE A 18 -2.42 4.34 -16.31
CA PHE A 18 -3.71 4.42 -17.00
C PHE A 18 -4.65 5.43 -16.34
N CYS A 19 -4.88 5.31 -15.03
CA CYS A 19 -5.76 6.21 -14.28
C CYS A 19 -5.28 7.67 -14.40
N LYS A 20 -3.98 7.91 -14.28
CA LYS A 20 -3.37 9.24 -14.47
C LYS A 20 -3.64 9.79 -15.86
N SER A 21 -3.51 8.98 -16.92
CA SER A 21 -3.81 9.39 -18.31
C SER A 21 -5.27 9.80 -18.52
N LYS A 22 -6.17 9.35 -17.64
CA LYS A 22 -7.61 9.62 -17.69
C LYS A 22 -8.08 10.64 -16.64
N GLY A 23 -7.17 11.23 -15.86
CA GLY A 23 -7.54 12.12 -14.76
C GLY A 23 -8.28 11.42 -13.61
N ILE A 24 -8.12 10.11 -13.47
CA ILE A 24 -8.74 9.30 -12.41
C ILE A 24 -7.78 9.24 -11.23
N ALA A 25 -8.20 9.78 -10.08
CA ALA A 25 -7.47 9.61 -8.82
C ALA A 25 -7.54 8.16 -8.31
N ILE A 26 -6.44 7.65 -7.74
CA ILE A 26 -6.38 6.36 -7.05
C ILE A 26 -6.53 6.56 -5.54
N THR A 27 -7.40 5.76 -4.93
CA THR A 27 -7.45 5.52 -3.50
C THR A 27 -6.85 4.15 -3.19
N ALA A 28 -5.78 4.13 -2.42
CA ALA A 28 -5.12 2.93 -1.93
C ALA A 28 -5.91 2.37 -0.73
N TYR A 29 -6.73 1.34 -0.97
CA TYR A 29 -7.31 0.54 0.12
C TYR A 29 -6.28 -0.46 0.66
N SER A 30 -6.46 -0.87 1.91
CA SER A 30 -5.53 -1.74 2.65
C SER A 30 -4.06 -1.30 2.54
N PRO A 31 -3.75 0.01 2.69
CA PRO A 31 -2.40 0.51 2.43
C PRO A 31 -1.35 -0.09 3.37
N LEU A 32 -1.77 -0.60 4.54
CA LEU A 32 -0.91 -1.25 5.54
C LEU A 32 -0.94 -2.79 5.47
N GLY A 33 -1.47 -3.37 4.39
CA GLY A 33 -1.45 -4.81 4.12
C GLY A 33 -2.51 -5.64 4.86
N SER A 34 -3.46 -5.00 5.55
CA SER A 34 -4.63 -5.66 6.17
C SER A 34 -4.28 -6.87 7.05
N SER A 35 -3.22 -6.77 7.87
CA SER A 35 -2.70 -7.89 8.67
C SER A 35 -3.64 -8.38 9.77
N ASP A 36 -4.68 -7.61 10.12
CA ASP A 36 -5.72 -7.96 11.09
C ASP A 36 -6.92 -8.71 10.48
N ARG A 37 -6.89 -9.04 9.18
CA ARG A 37 -7.99 -9.77 8.53
C ARG A 37 -8.11 -11.21 9.08
N PRO A 38 -9.33 -11.70 9.36
CA PRO A 38 -9.51 -13.01 10.00
C PRO A 38 -9.14 -14.20 9.10
N TRP A 39 -9.08 -14.00 7.78
CA TRP A 39 -8.70 -15.03 6.80
C TRP A 39 -7.23 -14.93 6.35
N ALA A 40 -6.36 -14.24 7.10
CA ALA A 40 -4.92 -14.24 6.81
C ALA A 40 -4.34 -15.66 6.97
N LYS A 41 -3.62 -16.15 5.95
CA LYS A 41 -3.01 -17.49 5.98
C LYS A 41 -1.67 -17.43 6.73
N PRO A 42 -1.31 -18.47 7.51
CA PRO A 42 0.04 -18.57 8.08
C PRO A 42 1.11 -18.48 6.98
N GLY A 43 2.19 -17.73 7.26
CA GLY A 43 3.26 -17.51 6.29
C GLY A 43 2.97 -16.41 5.26
N GLU A 44 1.79 -15.80 5.25
CA GLU A 44 1.57 -14.60 4.45
C GLU A 44 2.48 -13.46 4.92
N PRO A 45 3.05 -12.69 3.97
CA PRO A 45 4.00 -11.65 4.33
C PRO A 45 3.31 -10.53 5.10
N LYS A 46 3.95 -10.11 6.19
CA LYS A 46 3.52 -8.98 6.99
C LYS A 46 4.25 -7.73 6.54
N LEU A 47 3.55 -6.87 5.81
CA LEU A 47 4.12 -5.65 5.23
C LEU A 47 4.80 -4.75 6.28
N LEU A 48 4.18 -4.56 7.44
CA LEU A 48 4.76 -3.74 8.52
C LEU A 48 5.99 -4.37 9.19
N ASP A 49 6.25 -5.66 8.93
CA ASP A 49 7.40 -6.38 9.46
C ASP A 49 8.57 -6.47 8.48
N ASP A 50 8.43 -5.95 7.25
CA ASP A 50 9.49 -5.99 6.25
C ASP A 50 10.76 -5.31 6.78
N PRO A 51 11.92 -6.02 6.80
CA PRO A 51 13.15 -5.48 7.34
C PRO A 51 13.66 -4.26 6.57
N ASN A 52 13.38 -4.17 5.26
CA ASN A 52 13.78 -3.03 4.45
C ASN A 52 12.91 -1.80 4.78
N LEU A 53 11.61 -1.96 5.01
CA LEU A 53 10.75 -0.87 5.48
C LEU A 53 11.16 -0.40 6.88
N LYS A 54 11.47 -1.33 7.79
CA LYS A 54 12.00 -1.01 9.13
C LYS A 54 13.31 -0.22 9.05
N ALA A 55 14.24 -0.62 8.19
CA ALA A 55 15.51 0.10 8.02
C ALA A 55 15.32 1.55 7.54
N ILE A 56 14.36 1.82 6.63
CA ILE A 56 14.05 3.20 6.21
C ILE A 56 13.36 3.96 7.35
N ALA A 57 12.41 3.31 8.02
CA ALA A 57 11.68 3.88 9.14
C ALA A 57 12.63 4.34 10.26
N ASP A 58 13.61 3.50 10.62
CA ASP A 58 14.64 3.80 11.61
C ASP A 58 15.50 5.01 11.20
N LYS A 59 15.98 5.04 9.96
CA LYS A 59 16.75 6.19 9.42
C LYS A 59 15.98 7.49 9.49
N ARG A 60 14.66 7.44 9.28
CA ARG A 60 13.76 8.61 9.30
C ARG A 60 13.20 8.91 10.69
N LYS A 61 13.46 8.08 11.70
CA LYS A 61 12.82 8.13 13.03
C LYS A 61 11.28 8.13 12.92
N LYS A 62 10.77 7.27 12.04
CA LYS A 62 9.34 7.07 11.74
C LYS A 62 9.00 5.59 11.92
N THR A 63 7.72 5.24 11.76
CA THR A 63 7.29 3.83 11.74
C THR A 63 7.15 3.32 10.29
N PRO A 64 7.21 1.99 10.06
CA PRO A 64 6.92 1.41 8.74
C PRO A 64 5.58 1.86 8.16
N ALA A 65 4.55 2.03 9.00
CA ALA A 65 3.25 2.54 8.58
C ALA A 65 3.36 3.96 8.01
N GLN A 66 4.07 4.85 8.70
CA GLN A 66 4.30 6.22 8.22
C GLN A 66 5.09 6.25 6.91
N ILE A 67 6.11 5.39 6.75
CA ILE A 67 6.87 5.28 5.49
C ILE A 67 5.95 4.88 4.34
N ILE A 68 5.10 3.86 4.52
CA ILE A 68 4.17 3.39 3.50
C ILE A 68 3.16 4.48 3.13
N LEU A 69 2.55 5.13 4.12
CA LEU A 69 1.55 6.17 3.88
C LEU A 69 2.15 7.41 3.23
N ARG A 70 3.37 7.81 3.63
CA ARG A 70 4.12 8.87 2.96
C ARG A 70 4.45 8.50 1.52
N TYR A 71 4.89 7.26 1.27
CA TYR A 71 5.17 6.77 -0.07
C TYR A 71 3.94 6.88 -0.99
N LEU A 72 2.76 6.42 -0.54
CA LEU A 72 1.53 6.49 -1.32
C LEU A 72 1.08 7.93 -1.59
N THR A 73 1.04 8.76 -0.54
CA THR A 73 0.61 10.16 -0.67
C THR A 73 1.57 10.99 -1.52
N GLN A 74 2.88 10.73 -1.44
CA GLN A 74 3.89 11.41 -2.26
C GLN A 74 3.84 10.98 -3.74
N ARG A 75 3.26 9.81 -4.07
CA ARG A 75 2.91 9.41 -5.46
C ARG A 75 1.64 10.10 -5.98
N GLY A 76 0.96 10.88 -5.15
CA GLY A 76 -0.32 11.51 -5.47
C GLY A 76 -1.53 10.59 -5.26
N PHE A 77 -1.38 9.50 -4.52
CA PHE A 77 -2.51 8.62 -4.19
C PHE A 77 -3.17 9.06 -2.88
N VAL A 78 -4.48 8.84 -2.78
CA VAL A 78 -5.18 8.90 -1.50
C VAL A 78 -4.92 7.59 -0.76
N ALA A 79 -4.62 7.62 0.54
CA ALA A 79 -4.44 6.41 1.35
C ALA A 79 -5.45 6.39 2.50
N ILE A 80 -6.12 5.24 2.70
CA ILE A 80 -7.18 5.07 3.71
C ILE A 80 -6.80 4.00 4.76
N PRO A 81 -5.81 4.26 5.64
CA PRO A 81 -5.45 3.32 6.68
C PRO A 81 -6.54 3.22 7.76
N LYS A 82 -6.94 2.00 8.10
CA LYS A 82 -7.85 1.73 9.23
C LYS A 82 -7.07 1.55 10.52
N SER A 83 -7.54 2.17 11.59
CA SER A 83 -7.14 1.86 12.96
C SER A 83 -8.27 2.17 13.92
N VAL A 84 -8.40 1.38 14.99
CA VAL A 84 -9.26 1.67 16.15
C VAL A 84 -8.44 2.11 17.37
N HIS A 85 -7.11 2.04 17.29
CA HIS A 85 -6.21 2.42 18.37
C HIS A 85 -5.81 3.90 18.22
N LYS A 86 -6.11 4.72 19.24
CA LYS A 86 -5.89 6.17 19.26
C LYS A 86 -4.46 6.57 18.88
N ASN A 87 -3.46 5.91 19.45
CA ASN A 87 -2.04 6.16 19.16
C ASN A 87 -1.71 5.93 17.68
N ARG A 88 -2.19 4.83 17.08
CA ARG A 88 -1.96 4.54 15.66
C ARG A 88 -2.73 5.49 14.73
N ILE A 89 -3.91 5.96 15.14
CA ILE A 89 -4.64 6.99 14.37
C ILE A 89 -3.82 8.28 14.29
N GLN A 90 -3.27 8.72 15.43
CA GLN A 90 -2.37 9.89 15.49
C GLN A 90 -1.08 9.64 14.71
N GLU A 91 -0.46 8.46 14.86
CA GLU A 91 0.75 8.10 14.12
C GLU A 91 0.55 8.12 12.60
N ASN A 92 -0.56 7.55 12.11
CA ASN A 92 -0.86 7.41 10.69
C ASN A 92 -1.08 8.74 9.97
N ILE A 93 -1.57 9.77 10.66
CA ILE A 93 -1.76 11.11 10.06
C ILE A 93 -0.48 11.97 10.11
N ASN A 94 0.47 11.63 10.98
CA ASN A 94 1.75 12.33 11.15
C ASN A 94 2.77 11.96 10.04
N ILE A 95 2.38 12.22 8.78
CA ILE A 95 3.13 11.87 7.57
C ILE A 95 3.44 13.08 6.66
N PHE A 96 3.09 14.28 7.11
CA PHE A 96 3.25 15.51 6.33
C PHE A 96 4.42 16.39 6.81
N ASP A 97 5.07 15.99 7.90
CA ASP A 97 6.25 16.66 8.48
C ASP A 97 7.58 16.14 7.91
N PHE A 98 7.54 15.19 6.96
CA PHE A 98 8.73 14.68 6.27
C PHE A 98 8.41 14.31 4.81
N GLN A 99 9.47 14.10 4.02
CA GLN A 99 9.39 13.60 2.66
C GLN A 99 10.41 12.48 2.45
N LEU A 100 10.06 11.50 1.60
CA LEU A 100 11.00 10.50 1.14
C LEU A 100 11.83 11.10 -0.02
N SER A 101 13.13 10.79 -0.06
CA SER A 101 13.97 11.22 -1.18
C SER A 101 13.58 10.46 -2.47
N PRO A 102 13.99 10.94 -3.66
CA PRO A 102 13.78 10.19 -4.90
C PRO A 102 14.35 8.76 -4.85
N GLU A 103 15.49 8.57 -4.19
CA GLU A 103 16.15 7.28 -4.02
C GLU A 103 15.35 6.36 -3.09
N GLU A 104 14.83 6.89 -1.98
CA GLU A 104 13.96 6.14 -1.07
C GLU A 104 12.62 5.79 -1.72
N MET A 105 12.03 6.71 -2.49
CA MET A 105 10.82 6.43 -3.26
C MET A 105 11.05 5.28 -4.25
N LYS A 106 12.17 5.31 -4.98
CA LYS A 106 12.56 4.23 -5.90
C LYS A 106 12.84 2.92 -5.15
N TYR A 107 13.46 3.00 -3.98
CA TYR A 107 13.75 1.82 -3.16
C TYR A 107 12.46 1.18 -2.62
N VAL A 108 11.51 1.95 -2.09
CA VAL A 108 10.20 1.43 -1.67
C VAL A 108 9.40 0.89 -2.86
N ASP A 109 9.45 1.55 -4.02
CA ASP A 109 8.80 1.06 -5.25
C ASP A 109 9.38 -0.29 -5.71
N SER A 110 10.67 -0.55 -5.45
CA SER A 110 11.33 -1.82 -5.79
C SER A 110 10.82 -3.02 -4.98
N PHE A 111 10.04 -2.80 -3.91
CA PHE A 111 9.44 -3.88 -3.12
C PHE A 111 8.24 -4.52 -3.84
N ASN A 112 7.82 -3.96 -4.97
CA ASN A 112 6.74 -4.52 -5.76
C ASN A 112 7.05 -5.95 -6.17
N ARG A 113 6.11 -6.84 -5.90
CA ARG A 113 6.19 -8.27 -6.25
C ARG A 113 4.89 -8.79 -6.83
N ASN A 114 4.03 -7.88 -7.30
CA ASN A 114 2.66 -8.17 -7.73
C ASN A 114 1.90 -9.00 -6.68
N GLY A 115 2.21 -8.76 -5.40
CA GLY A 115 1.77 -9.57 -4.27
C GLY A 115 0.45 -9.07 -3.71
N ARG A 116 -0.65 -9.39 -4.39
CA ARG A 116 -2.01 -9.11 -3.92
C ARG A 116 -2.37 -9.96 -2.69
N LEU A 117 -2.75 -9.30 -1.60
CA LEU A 117 -3.19 -9.90 -0.34
C LEU A 117 -4.71 -10.14 -0.32
N LEU A 118 -5.49 -9.33 -1.05
CA LEU A 118 -6.95 -9.41 -1.10
C LEU A 118 -7.41 -9.85 -2.48
N ARG A 119 -7.32 -11.17 -2.73
CA ARG A 119 -7.62 -11.78 -4.04
C ARG A 119 -9.10 -12.04 -4.29
N PHE A 120 -9.95 -12.13 -3.26
CA PHE A 120 -11.35 -12.53 -3.44
C PHE A 120 -11.49 -13.89 -4.18
N GLU A 121 -10.74 -14.90 -3.72
CA GLU A 121 -10.60 -16.21 -4.39
C GLU A 121 -11.95 -16.90 -4.70
N SER A 122 -12.95 -16.74 -3.83
CA SER A 122 -14.29 -17.31 -4.03
C SER A 122 -15.01 -16.77 -5.27
N GLY A 123 -14.69 -15.55 -5.70
CA GLY A 123 -15.23 -14.91 -6.90
C GLY A 123 -14.44 -15.18 -8.18
N SER A 124 -13.35 -15.96 -8.11
CA SER A 124 -12.40 -16.13 -9.24
C SER A 124 -13.01 -16.69 -10.53
N LYS A 125 -14.14 -17.41 -10.45
CA LYS A 125 -14.83 -17.96 -11.62
C LYS A 125 -15.86 -17.01 -12.24
N HIS A 126 -16.09 -15.85 -11.62
CA HIS A 126 -17.05 -14.87 -12.12
C HIS A 126 -16.53 -14.24 -13.43
N PRO A 127 -17.37 -14.05 -14.45
CA PRO A 127 -16.95 -13.49 -15.75
C PRO A 127 -16.34 -12.09 -15.64
N TYR A 128 -16.68 -11.34 -14.59
CA TYR A 128 -16.16 -10.00 -14.31
C TYR A 128 -15.16 -9.98 -13.15
N TYR A 129 -14.49 -11.10 -12.85
CA TYR A 129 -13.46 -11.11 -11.82
C TYR A 129 -12.29 -10.20 -12.24
N PRO A 130 -11.95 -9.16 -11.44
CA PRO A 130 -11.12 -8.05 -11.90
C PRO A 130 -9.61 -8.35 -11.91
N PHE A 131 -9.18 -9.55 -11.50
CA PHE A 131 -7.76 -9.87 -11.29
C PHE A 131 -7.24 -11.01 -12.17
N HIS A 132 -7.97 -11.35 -13.25
CA HIS A 132 -7.45 -12.22 -14.31
C HIS A 132 -6.54 -11.47 -15.26
N ASP A 133 -6.88 -10.21 -15.55
CA ASP A 133 -6.08 -9.32 -16.37
C ASP A 133 -4.85 -8.82 -15.59
N GLU A 134 -3.88 -8.29 -16.34
CA GLU A 134 -2.63 -7.81 -15.77
C GLU A 134 -2.82 -6.59 -14.83
N TYR A 135 -3.74 -5.68 -15.16
CA TYR A 135 -4.02 -4.46 -14.38
C TYR A 135 -5.40 -3.85 -14.69
#